data_AF-A0A0K0DJW5-F1
#
_entry.id   AF-A0A0K0DJW5-F1
#
_cell.length_a   1.000
_cell.length_b   1.000
_cell.length_c   1.000
_cell.angle_alpha   90.00
_cell.angle_beta   90.00
_cell.angle_gamma   90.00
#
_symmetry.space_group_name_H-M   'P 1'
#
loop_
_entity.id
_entity.type
_entity.pdbx_description
1 polymer ?
#
loop_
_entity_poly.entity_id
_entity_poly.type
_entity_poly.pdbx_seq_one_letter_code
_entity_poly.pdbx_strand_id
1 'polypeptide(L)'
;MEAPTLLDPHKAWVALDMAKEHLLGPIGIKTLDPSDWAYNGYYNNDDDGCEKKTAKGFNYHQGPEWVWVVGFYLRARLAVGSILGGSHLELAMKEVQSRLGNYYRHITSSPWSSLPELTNSNGSHCSGSCPAQAWSVGCILEACLDFAMLTCSSN
;
A
#
# COMPACT_ATOMS: atom_id res chain seq x y z
N MET A 1 6.67 -12.91 -1.31
CA MET A 1 5.38 -13.44 -0.81
C MET A 1 5.67 -14.73 -0.06
N GLU A 2 5.17 -14.87 1.16
CA GLU A 2 5.55 -15.97 2.05
C GLU A 2 4.95 -17.35 1.68
N ALA A 3 3.72 -17.39 1.13
CA ALA A 3 3.05 -18.66 0.82
C ALA A 3 2.05 -18.57 -0.37
N PRO A 4 2.52 -18.33 -1.61
CA PRO A 4 1.67 -18.16 -2.79
C PRO A 4 0.77 -19.35 -3.14
N THR A 5 1.16 -20.56 -2.75
CA THR A 5 0.48 -21.78 -3.13
C THR A 5 -0.74 -22.12 -2.26
N LEU A 6 -0.98 -21.37 -1.18
CA LEU A 6 -2.15 -21.57 -0.31
C LEU A 6 -3.46 -21.09 -0.96
N LEU A 7 -3.38 -20.17 -1.91
CA LEU A 7 -4.53 -19.57 -2.58
C LEU A 7 -4.56 -19.97 -4.04
N ASP A 8 -5.77 -20.16 -4.57
CA ASP A 8 -5.96 -20.27 -6.01
C ASP A 8 -5.48 -18.96 -6.70
N PRO A 9 -4.57 -19.03 -7.68
CA PRO A 9 -4.00 -17.83 -8.28
C PRO A 9 -5.02 -16.90 -8.94
N HIS A 10 -6.08 -17.45 -9.54
CA HIS A 10 -7.14 -16.62 -10.15
C HIS A 10 -7.97 -15.90 -9.09
N LYS A 11 -8.33 -16.59 -8.00
CA LYS A 11 -9.03 -15.94 -6.86
C LYS A 11 -8.15 -14.88 -6.20
N ALA A 12 -6.85 -15.15 -6.04
CA ALA A 12 -5.91 -14.19 -5.49
C ALA A 12 -5.80 -12.95 -6.39
N TRP A 13 -5.75 -13.14 -7.71
CA TRP A 13 -5.73 -12.03 -8.67
C TRP A 13 -6.96 -11.14 -8.56
N VAL A 14 -8.16 -11.74 -8.52
CA VAL A 14 -9.43 -11.01 -8.36
C VAL A 14 -9.45 -10.26 -7.02
N ALA A 15 -9.01 -10.88 -5.93
CA ALA A 15 -8.93 -10.21 -4.62
C ALA A 15 -7.96 -9.01 -4.63
N LEU A 16 -6.83 -9.12 -5.34
CA LEU A 16 -5.90 -8.00 -5.52
C LEU A 16 -6.50 -6.88 -6.38
N ASP A 17 -7.28 -7.20 -7.41
CA ASP A 17 -8.01 -6.20 -8.19
C ASP A 17 -9.03 -5.44 -7.30
N MET A 18 -9.74 -6.14 -6.41
CA MET A 18 -10.65 -5.50 -5.45
C MET A 18 -9.89 -4.61 -4.45
N ALA A 19 -8.75 -5.09 -3.92
CA ALA A 19 -7.92 -4.29 -3.01
C ALA A 19 -7.38 -3.02 -3.70
N LYS A 20 -7.01 -3.13 -4.97
CA LYS A 20 -6.60 -1.99 -5.81
C LYS A 20 -7.72 -0.97 -5.98
N GLU A 21 -8.94 -1.44 -6.25
CA GLU A 21 -10.09 -0.58 -6.52
C GLU A 21 -10.56 0.16 -5.26
N HIS A 22 -10.68 -0.54 -4.14
CA HIS A 22 -11.31 0.01 -2.94
C HIS A 22 -10.34 0.58 -1.92
N LEU A 23 -9.13 0.00 -1.81
CA LEU A 23 -8.23 0.29 -0.69
C LEU A 23 -6.97 1.06 -1.11
N LEU A 24 -6.47 0.87 -2.33
CA LEU A 24 -5.18 1.43 -2.72
C LEU A 24 -5.26 2.95 -2.97
N GLY A 25 -4.66 3.72 -2.08
CA GLY A 25 -4.46 5.16 -2.20
C GLY A 25 -3.28 5.54 -3.11
N PRO A 26 -2.86 6.82 -3.08
CA PRO A 26 -1.74 7.29 -3.90
C PRO A 26 -0.40 6.63 -3.55
N ILE A 27 -0.10 6.54 -2.25
CA ILE A 27 1.12 5.92 -1.69
C ILE A 27 0.87 5.00 -0.48
N GLY A 28 -0.36 4.88 0.00
CA GLY A 28 -0.73 3.99 1.10
C GLY A 28 -1.91 3.10 0.74
N ILE A 29 -2.22 2.11 1.57
CA ILE A 29 -3.44 1.30 1.50
C ILE A 29 -4.34 1.69 2.67
N LYS A 30 -5.59 2.04 2.35
CA LYS A 30 -6.64 2.26 3.35
C LYS A 30 -6.79 1.00 4.19
N THR A 31 -6.76 1.18 5.51
CA THR A 31 -6.86 0.07 6.47
C THR A 31 -8.27 -0.52 6.58
N LEU A 32 -9.28 0.19 6.08
CA LEU A 32 -10.66 -0.26 6.01
C LEU A 32 -11.31 0.22 4.70
N ASP A 33 -12.28 -0.55 4.20
CA ASP A 33 -13.10 -0.17 3.05
C ASP A 33 -13.89 1.12 3.35
N PRO A 34 -13.86 2.15 2.48
CA PRO A 34 -14.63 3.38 2.63
C PRO A 34 -16.15 3.22 2.76
N SER A 35 -16.70 2.09 2.30
CA SER A 35 -18.13 1.78 2.42
C SER A 35 -18.52 1.26 3.82
N ASP A 36 -17.55 0.86 4.63
CA ASP A 36 -17.80 0.42 6.00
C ASP A 36 -18.25 1.59 6.87
N TRP A 37 -19.28 1.38 7.69
CA TRP A 37 -19.82 2.41 8.57
C TRP A 37 -18.78 2.94 9.57
N ALA A 38 -17.76 2.16 9.93
CA ALA A 38 -16.71 2.54 10.86
C ALA A 38 -15.55 3.31 10.21
N TYR A 39 -15.54 3.45 8.87
CA TYR A 39 -14.45 4.12 8.15
C TYR A 39 -14.29 5.59 8.54
N ASN A 40 -13.06 5.96 8.88
CA ASN A 40 -12.61 7.34 8.98
C ASN A 40 -11.13 7.46 8.61
N GLY A 41 -10.85 8.02 7.43
CA GLY A 41 -9.49 8.17 6.90
C GLY A 41 -8.67 9.35 7.42
N TYR A 42 -9.12 10.06 8.47
CA TYR A 42 -8.39 11.20 9.05
C TYR A 42 -7.98 10.90 10.49
N TYR A 43 -6.73 10.48 10.68
CA TYR A 43 -6.17 10.23 12.00
C TYR A 43 -5.77 11.54 12.69
N ASN A 44 -6.26 11.70 13.92
CA ASN A 44 -5.83 12.74 14.85
C ASN A 44 -5.75 12.15 16.27
N ASN A 45 -4.53 11.96 16.77
CA ASN A 45 -4.32 11.39 18.11
C ASN A 45 -4.72 12.35 19.24
N ASP A 46 -4.72 13.65 18.96
CA ASP A 46 -5.01 14.70 19.93
C ASP A 46 -6.51 15.02 20.02
N ASP A 47 -7.36 14.29 19.28
CA ASP A 47 -8.81 14.46 19.32
C ASP A 47 -9.36 14.11 20.72
N ASP A 48 -9.69 15.13 21.51
CA ASP A 48 -10.31 15.01 22.84
C ASP A 48 -11.84 15.04 22.80
N GLY A 49 -12.43 14.79 21.63
CA GLY A 49 -13.87 14.70 21.44
C GLY A 49 -14.49 13.44 22.06
N CYS A 50 -15.81 13.33 21.93
CA CYS A 50 -16.59 12.20 22.42
C CYS A 50 -17.01 11.23 21.31
N GLU A 51 -16.65 11.50 20.04
CA GLU A 51 -16.94 10.61 18.92
C GLU A 51 -16.07 9.37 19.00
N LYS A 52 -16.69 8.20 19.23
CA LYS A 52 -15.98 6.93 19.43
C LYS A 52 -15.01 6.62 18.29
N LYS A 53 -15.37 6.97 17.05
CA LYS A 53 -14.54 6.64 15.88
C LYS A 53 -13.21 7.40 15.86
N THR A 54 -13.12 8.59 16.44
CA THR A 54 -11.96 9.48 16.27
C THR A 54 -11.27 9.84 17.58
N ALA A 55 -12.00 9.82 18.70
CA ALA A 55 -11.47 10.20 20.00
C ALA A 55 -10.17 9.45 20.32
N LYS A 56 -9.14 10.21 20.69
CA LYS A 56 -7.78 9.73 20.99
C LYS A 56 -7.20 8.83 19.91
N GLY A 57 -7.50 9.13 18.65
CA GLY A 57 -6.95 8.40 17.52
C GLY A 57 -7.50 6.99 17.35
N PHE A 58 -8.72 6.70 17.82
CA PHE A 58 -9.32 5.37 17.72
C PHE A 58 -9.32 4.79 16.29
N ASN A 59 -9.37 5.66 15.28
CA ASN A 59 -9.33 5.29 13.86
C ASN A 59 -7.93 5.01 13.28
N TYR A 60 -6.86 4.91 14.07
CA TYR A 60 -5.49 4.68 13.57
C TYR A 60 -5.37 3.53 12.55
N HIS A 61 -6.24 2.52 12.68
CA HIS A 61 -6.36 1.37 11.77
C HIS A 61 -7.76 1.21 11.14
N GLN A 62 -8.55 2.28 11.03
CA GLN A 62 -9.93 2.24 10.51
C GLN A 62 -10.14 3.23 9.35
N GLY A 63 -9.17 3.34 8.45
CA GLY A 63 -9.27 4.20 7.28
C GLY A 63 -7.97 4.85 6.82
N PRO A 64 -7.08 5.32 7.72
CA PRO A 64 -5.80 5.88 7.32
C PRO A 64 -5.02 4.92 6.42
N GLU A 65 -4.24 5.51 5.53
CA GLU A 65 -3.58 4.81 4.44
C GLU A 65 -2.14 4.44 4.85
N TRP A 66 -1.89 3.17 5.10
CA TRP A 66 -0.59 2.69 5.59
C TRP A 66 0.35 2.34 4.43
N VAL A 67 1.59 2.82 4.51
CA VAL A 67 2.54 2.72 3.38
C VAL A 67 3.23 1.36 3.30
N TRP A 68 3.64 0.77 4.42
CA TRP A 68 4.33 -0.53 4.41
C TRP A 68 3.46 -1.66 3.83
N VAL A 69 2.14 -1.61 4.06
CA VAL A 69 1.15 -2.55 3.52
C VAL A 69 1.17 -2.56 2.00
N VAL A 70 1.51 -1.42 1.37
CA VAL A 70 1.60 -1.35 -0.08
C VAL A 70 2.76 -2.19 -0.62
N GLY A 71 3.88 -2.28 0.10
CA GLY A 71 4.97 -3.17 -0.30
C GLY A 71 4.49 -4.62 -0.42
N PHE A 72 3.71 -5.10 0.56
CA PHE A 72 3.10 -6.43 0.49
C PHE A 72 2.14 -6.59 -0.68
N TYR A 73 1.30 -5.59 -0.95
CA TYR A 73 0.41 -5.60 -2.12
C TYR A 73 1.19 -5.72 -3.44
N LEU A 74 2.24 -4.92 -3.63
CA LEU A 74 3.04 -4.93 -4.85
C LEU A 74 3.76 -6.26 -5.06
N ARG A 75 4.38 -6.80 -4.00
CA ARG A 75 5.01 -8.11 -4.03
C ARG A 75 3.99 -9.21 -4.33
N ALA A 76 2.79 -9.13 -3.74
CA ALA A 76 1.72 -10.07 -4.02
C ALA A 76 1.26 -10.00 -5.48
N ARG A 77 1.10 -8.79 -6.03
CA ARG A 77 0.71 -8.55 -7.42
C ARG A 77 1.70 -9.14 -8.41
N LEU A 78 3.01 -8.93 -8.18
CA LEU A 78 4.07 -9.53 -9.00
C LEU A 78 4.06 -11.05 -8.92
N ALA A 79 4.01 -11.61 -7.71
CA ALA A 79 4.07 -13.06 -7.51
C ALA A 79 2.86 -13.78 -8.12
N VAL A 80 1.63 -13.30 -7.91
CA VAL A 80 0.44 -13.90 -8.54
C VAL A 80 0.48 -13.72 -10.06
N GLY A 81 0.87 -12.54 -10.54
CA GLY A 81 1.03 -12.29 -11.99
C GLY A 81 2.05 -13.23 -12.62
N SER A 82 3.16 -13.51 -11.94
CA SER A 82 4.18 -14.46 -12.38
C SER A 82 3.66 -15.90 -12.44
N ILE A 83 2.85 -16.33 -11.46
CA ILE A 83 2.24 -17.66 -11.45
C ILE A 83 1.25 -17.82 -12.61
N LEU A 84 0.42 -16.80 -12.86
CA LEU A 84 -0.58 -16.82 -13.93
C LEU A 84 0.06 -16.66 -15.34
N GLY A 85 1.20 -15.97 -15.42
CA GLY A 85 1.94 -15.76 -16.67
C GLY A 85 1.20 -14.85 -17.67
N GLY A 86 1.77 -14.77 -18.88
CA GLY A 86 1.18 -14.04 -20.02
C GLY A 86 0.78 -12.60 -19.68
N SER A 87 -0.45 -12.23 -20.05
CA SER A 87 -0.98 -10.87 -19.84
C SER A 87 -1.08 -10.48 -18.36
N HIS A 88 -1.24 -11.44 -17.43
CA HIS A 88 -1.28 -11.13 -16.01
C HIS A 88 0.08 -10.63 -15.50
N LEU A 89 1.18 -11.26 -15.93
CA LEU A 89 2.51 -10.80 -15.58
C LEU A 89 2.78 -9.40 -16.14
N GLU A 90 2.48 -9.16 -17.42
CA GLU A 90 2.64 -7.84 -18.06
C GLU A 90 1.86 -6.73 -17.33
N LEU A 91 0.59 -7.01 -16.98
CA LEU A 91 -0.24 -6.08 -16.22
C LEU A 91 0.33 -5.82 -14.82
N ALA A 92 0.80 -6.86 -14.12
CA ALA A 92 1.41 -6.72 -12.81
C ALA A 92 2.68 -5.86 -12.88
N MET A 93 3.57 -6.12 -13.84
CA MET A 93 4.81 -5.35 -14.01
C MET A 93 4.52 -3.87 -14.33
N LYS A 94 3.61 -3.59 -15.26
CA LYS A 94 3.23 -2.22 -15.61
C LYS A 94 2.64 -1.47 -14.43
N GLU A 95 1.76 -2.12 -13.68
CA GLU A 95 1.15 -1.54 -12.48
C GLU A 95 2.20 -1.22 -11.42
N VAL A 96 3.05 -2.19 -11.10
CA VAL A 96 4.08 -2.03 -10.06
C VAL A 96 5.09 -0.96 -10.45
N GLN A 97 5.53 -0.92 -11.70
CA GLN A 97 6.41 0.14 -12.20
C GLN A 97 5.81 1.53 -12.02
N SER A 98 4.53 1.70 -12.38
CA SER A 98 3.82 2.97 -12.20
C SER A 98 3.74 3.36 -10.72
N ARG A 99 3.45 2.40 -9.83
CA ARG A 99 3.38 2.63 -8.38
C ARG A 99 4.74 2.97 -7.77
N LEU A 100 5.81 2.30 -8.19
CA LEU A 100 7.18 2.62 -7.76
C LEU A 100 7.54 4.08 -8.09
N GLY A 101 7.07 4.60 -9.22
CA GLY A 101 7.21 6.01 -9.57
C GLY A 101 6.53 6.98 -8.59
N ASN A 102 5.44 6.58 -7.92
CA ASN A 102 4.79 7.42 -6.89
C ASN A 102 5.66 7.54 -5.64
N TYR A 103 6.24 6.44 -5.16
CA TYR A 103 7.11 6.46 -3.97
C TYR A 103 8.39 7.22 -4.25
N TYR A 104 8.97 7.04 -5.43
CA TYR A 104 10.13 7.82 -5.85
C TYR A 104 9.82 9.33 -5.82
N ARG A 105 8.71 9.76 -6.43
CA ARG A 105 8.28 11.16 -6.37
C ARG A 105 8.12 11.65 -4.93
N HIS A 106 7.45 10.88 -4.07
CA HIS A 106 7.28 11.25 -2.67
C HIS A 106 8.62 11.44 -1.97
N ILE A 107 9.52 10.46 -2.04
CA ILE A 107 10.87 10.50 -1.46
C ILE A 107 11.62 11.74 -1.95
N THR A 108 11.60 12.04 -3.26
CA THR A 108 12.33 13.20 -3.81
C THR A 108 11.77 14.55 -3.39
N SER A 109 10.47 14.60 -3.05
CA SER A 109 9.79 15.84 -2.66
C SER A 109 9.72 16.04 -1.13
N SER A 110 9.94 14.97 -0.37
CA SER A 110 9.82 14.97 1.09
C SER A 110 11.05 15.65 1.72
N PRO A 111 10.87 16.53 2.73
CA PRO A 111 11.99 17.10 3.49
C PRO A 111 12.88 16.04 4.17
N TRP A 112 12.36 14.83 4.34
CA TRP A 112 13.03 13.72 5.03
C TRP A 112 13.69 12.73 4.07
N SER A 113 13.54 12.93 2.75
CA SER A 113 14.01 11.98 1.73
C SER A 113 13.58 10.53 2.02
N SER A 114 12.36 10.37 2.52
CA SER A 114 11.84 9.11 3.04
C SER A 114 10.33 8.98 2.80
N LEU A 115 9.77 7.82 3.18
CA LEU A 115 8.34 7.53 3.15
C LEU A 115 7.74 7.61 4.55
N PRO A 116 6.53 8.15 4.69
CA PRO A 116 5.85 8.21 5.98
C PRO A 116 5.36 6.83 6.40
N GLU A 117 4.98 6.73 7.67
CA GLU A 117 4.27 5.59 8.22
C GLU A 117 2.88 5.42 7.59
N LEU A 118 2.12 6.51 7.56
CA LEU A 118 0.77 6.56 7.02
C LEU A 118 0.45 7.93 6.42
N THR A 119 -0.55 7.96 5.56
CA THR A 119 -1.21 9.18 5.10
C THR A 119 -2.66 9.19 5.55
N ASN A 120 -3.23 10.37 5.66
CA ASN A 120 -4.68 10.50 5.74
C ASN A 120 -5.29 10.23 4.34
N SER A 121 -6.61 10.32 4.25
CA SER A 121 -7.39 10.05 3.03
C SER A 121 -6.75 10.61 1.77
N ASN A 122 -6.64 9.77 0.74
CA ASN A 122 -6.14 10.12 -0.59
C ASN A 122 -4.74 10.74 -0.57
N GLY A 123 -3.84 10.17 0.25
CA GLY A 123 -2.45 10.63 0.35
C GLY A 123 -2.27 11.98 1.04
N SER A 124 -3.30 12.51 1.71
CA SER A 124 -3.18 13.77 2.43
C SER A 124 -2.23 13.64 3.63
N HIS A 125 -1.55 14.74 3.97
CA HIS A 125 -0.60 14.74 5.08
C HIS A 125 -1.29 14.40 6.41
N CYS A 126 -0.62 13.59 7.23
CA CYS A 126 -1.04 13.29 8.59
C CYS A 126 0.03 13.78 9.56
N SER A 127 -0.33 14.72 10.44
CA SER A 127 0.57 15.28 11.45
C SER A 127 0.99 14.25 12.50
N GLY A 128 0.12 13.27 12.78
CA GLY A 128 0.40 12.18 13.71
C GLY A 128 1.23 11.04 13.12
N SER A 129 1.58 11.10 11.83
CA SER A 129 2.41 10.08 11.18
C SER A 129 3.89 10.35 11.41
N CYS A 130 4.66 9.29 11.67
CA CYS A 130 6.11 9.37 11.49
C CYS A 130 6.43 9.71 10.01
N PRO A 131 7.22 10.76 9.71
CA PRO A 131 7.45 11.19 8.33
C PRO A 131 8.54 10.38 7.60
N ALA A 132 9.33 9.59 8.33
CA ALA A 132 10.40 8.75 7.81
C ALA A 132 10.39 7.41 8.54
N GLN A 133 9.68 6.43 7.98
CA GLN A 133 9.37 5.19 8.68
C GLN A 133 10.07 3.98 8.06
N ALA A 134 10.79 3.22 8.90
CA ALA A 134 11.71 2.17 8.45
C ALA A 134 11.00 1.03 7.71
N TRP A 135 9.87 0.55 8.24
CA TRP A 135 9.11 -0.52 7.58
C TRP A 135 8.52 -0.10 6.23
N SER A 136 8.22 1.18 6.05
CA SER A 136 7.59 1.68 4.81
C SER A 136 8.62 1.64 3.70
N VAL A 137 9.84 2.11 3.98
CA VAL A 137 10.96 2.03 3.05
C VAL A 137 11.38 0.58 2.80
N GLY A 138 11.53 -0.22 3.86
CA GLY A 138 11.93 -1.63 3.76
C GLY A 138 11.01 -2.44 2.85
N CYS A 139 9.70 -2.37 3.06
CA CYS A 139 8.73 -3.13 2.25
C CYS A 139 8.68 -2.66 0.79
N ILE A 140 8.89 -1.36 0.51
CA ILE A 140 9.00 -0.87 -0.86
C ILE A 140 10.30 -1.32 -1.52
N LEU A 141 11.43 -1.37 -0.79
CA LEU A 141 12.69 -1.90 -1.31
C LEU A 141 12.56 -3.38 -1.68
N GLU A 142 11.89 -4.19 -0.87
CA GLU A 142 11.60 -5.58 -1.22
C GLU A 142 10.78 -5.70 -2.51
N ALA A 143 9.76 -4.85 -2.69
CA ALA A 143 9.00 -4.80 -3.94
C ALA A 143 9.84 -4.38 -5.15
N CYS A 144 10.78 -3.43 -4.97
CA CYS A 144 11.75 -3.05 -6.00
C CYS A 144 12.67 -4.23 -6.39
N LEU A 145 13.14 -5.00 -5.41
CA LEU A 145 13.99 -6.17 -5.64
C LEU A 145 13.23 -7.25 -6.43
N ASP A 146 12.02 -7.60 -5.99
CA ASP A 146 11.17 -8.57 -6.69
C ASP A 146 10.89 -8.12 -8.14
N PHE A 147 10.59 -6.83 -8.35
CA PHE A 147 10.40 -6.25 -9.67
C PHE A 147 11.64 -6.37 -10.55
N ALA A 148 12.81 -5.97 -10.02
CA ALA A 148 14.08 -6.03 -10.74
C ALA A 148 14.43 -7.46 -11.17
N MET A 149 14.27 -8.44 -10.29
CA MET A 149 14.55 -9.85 -10.60
C MET A 149 13.69 -10.39 -11.75
N LEU A 150 12.41 -10.01 -11.80
CA LEU A 150 11.51 -10.39 -12.89
C LEU A 150 11.89 -9.71 -14.23
N THR A 151 12.32 -8.44 -14.20
CA THR A 151 12.81 -7.77 -15.42
C THR A 151 14.08 -8.39 -15.98
N CYS A 152 15.02 -8.81 -15.11
CA CYS A 152 16.26 -9.43 -15.55
C CYS A 152 16.06 -10.83 -16.13
N SER A 153 15.02 -11.56 -15.70
CA SER A 153 14.71 -12.91 -16.19
C SER A 153 13.98 -12.91 -17.54
N SER A 154 13.55 -11.73 -18.02
CA SER A 154 12.78 -11.57 -19.26
C SER A 154 13.65 -11.16 -20.47
N ASN A 155 14.95 -10.96 -20.26
CA ASN A 155 15.97 -10.68 -21.29
C ASN A 155 16.84 -11.91 -21.53
#